data_AF-A0AAW8RYD7-F1
#
_entry.id   AF-A0AAW8RYD7-F1
#
_cell.length_a   1.000
_cell.length_b   1.000
_cell.length_c   1.000
_cell.angle_alpha   90.00
_cell.angle_beta   90.00
_cell.angle_gamma   90.00
#
_symmetry.space_group_name_H-M   'P 1'
#
loop_
_entity.id
_entity.type
_entity.pdbx_description
1 polymer ?
#
loop_
_entity_poly.entity_id
_entity_poly.type
_entity_poly.pdbx_seq_one_letter_code
_entity_poly.pdbx_strand_id
1 'polypeptide(L)'
;MDNEYNLKRYLNIDLYLKKLEIEKQSIRKELYNQSLCTSITYDELSIHAKAPKIAQLVADNVEARSLVDKRIKRWEYRRSQFERFLSSLAKIERESLKKGFWSQRLHEKVLDEIHEIETATAFKFGYEPPEERIELANNLYLDIELMAEVL
;
A
#
# COMPACT_ATOMS: atom_id res chain seq x y z
N MET A 1 5.53 10.74 19.80
CA MET A 1 4.54 9.67 19.97
C MET A 1 3.66 9.79 18.76
N ASP A 2 4.10 9.18 17.66
CA ASP A 2 3.61 9.53 16.33
C ASP A 2 2.68 8.44 15.83
N ASN A 3 1.70 8.08 16.67
CA ASN A 3 0.55 7.26 16.28
C ASN A 3 -0.52 8.15 15.63
N GLU A 4 -0.11 8.99 14.69
CA GLU A 4 -1.06 9.69 13.83
C GLU A 4 -1.51 8.66 12.79
N TYR A 5 -2.47 7.80 13.18
CA TYR A 5 -3.33 7.11 12.23
C TYR A 5 -3.73 8.15 11.19
N ASN A 6 -3.19 8.02 9.98
CA ASN A 6 -3.02 9.15 9.07
C ASN A 6 -4.40 9.68 8.62
N LEU A 7 -4.97 10.61 9.38
CA LEU A 7 -6.24 11.26 9.06
C LEU A 7 -6.16 11.86 7.66
N LYS A 8 -5.00 12.40 7.29
CA LYS A 8 -4.70 12.89 5.95
C LYS A 8 -4.86 11.81 4.88
N ARG A 9 -4.48 10.57 5.16
CA ARG A 9 -4.62 9.44 4.22
C ARG A 9 -6.06 8.99 4.11
N TYR A 10 -6.81 8.99 5.22
CA TYR A 10 -8.25 8.74 5.24
C TYR A 10 -9.06 9.81 4.48
N LEU A 11 -8.73 11.08 4.68
CA LEU A 11 -9.33 12.19 3.94
C LEU A 11 -9.00 12.15 2.44
N ASN A 12 -7.87 11.55 2.07
CA ASN A 12 -7.39 11.45 0.68
C ASN A 12 -7.45 10.01 0.14
N ILE A 13 -8.34 9.14 0.66
CA ILE A 13 -8.41 7.73 0.22
C ILE A 13 -8.60 7.61 -1.29
N ASP A 14 -9.42 8.47 -1.89
CA ASP A 14 -9.66 8.44 -3.34
C ASP A 14 -8.39 8.72 -4.16
N LEU A 15 -7.56 9.67 -3.72
CA LEU A 15 -6.27 9.95 -4.36
C LEU A 15 -5.31 8.78 -4.17
N TYR A 16 -5.34 8.16 -2.99
CA TYR A 16 -4.50 7.01 -2.69
C TYR A 16 -4.90 5.77 -3.52
N LEU A 17 -6.20 5.49 -3.65
CA LEU A 17 -6.72 4.43 -4.52
C LEU A 17 -6.33 4.67 -5.98
N LYS A 18 -6.47 5.90 -6.48
CA LYS A 18 -6.00 6.25 -7.83
C LYS A 18 -4.50 6.01 -8.02
N LYS A 19 -3.67 6.33 -7.03
CA LYS A 19 -2.24 6.03 -7.07
C LYS A 19 -1.98 4.53 -7.19
N LEU A 20 -2.67 3.71 -6.40
CA LEU A 20 -2.56 2.25 -6.48
C LEU A 20 -3.03 1.69 -7.84
N GLU A 21 -4.08 2.27 -8.43
CA GLU A 21 -4.53 1.89 -9.78
C GLU A 21 -3.49 2.24 -10.85
N ILE A 22 -2.85 3.40 -10.73
CA ILE A 22 -1.75 3.81 -11.63
C ILE A 22 -0.56 2.86 -11.47
N GLU A 23 -0.19 2.52 -10.25
CA GLU A 23 0.90 1.57 -9.94
C GLU A 23 0.58 0.17 -10.50
N LYS A 24 -0.66 -0.30 -10.33
CA LYS A 24 -1.11 -1.55 -10.97
C LYS A 24 -0.96 -1.51 -12.49
N GLN A 25 -1.26 -0.37 -13.11
CA GLN A 25 -1.09 -0.17 -14.55
C GLN A 25 0.38 -0.07 -14.96
N SER A 26 1.25 0.52 -14.14
CA SER A 26 2.69 0.60 -14.44
C SER A 26 3.35 -0.77 -14.38
N ILE A 27 3.07 -1.59 -13.36
CA ILE A 27 3.54 -2.98 -13.25
C ILE A 27 3.14 -3.78 -14.49
N ARG A 28 1.90 -3.57 -14.98
CA ARG A 28 1.43 -4.19 -16.21
C ARG A 28 2.24 -3.71 -17.42
N LYS A 29 2.50 -2.41 -17.55
CA LYS A 29 3.29 -1.84 -18.66
C LYS A 29 4.74 -2.30 -18.64
N GLU A 30 5.35 -2.43 -17.46
CA GLU A 30 6.72 -2.94 -17.31
C GLU A 30 6.88 -4.34 -17.89
N LEU A 31 5.90 -5.23 -17.66
CA LEU A 31 5.90 -6.56 -18.27
C LEU A 31 5.85 -6.52 -19.80
N TYR A 32 5.15 -5.54 -20.39
CA TYR A 32 5.05 -5.38 -21.84
C TYR A 32 6.20 -4.59 -22.46
N ASN A 33 6.89 -3.76 -21.68
CA ASN A 33 8.01 -2.94 -22.15
C ASN A 33 9.33 -3.71 -22.26
N GLN A 34 9.37 -4.99 -21.86
CA GLN A 34 10.39 -6.02 -22.14
C GLN A 34 11.72 -5.53 -22.75
N SER A 35 12.51 -4.74 -22.00
CA SER A 35 13.95 -4.76 -22.20
C SER A 35 14.46 -6.06 -21.57
N LEU A 36 14.28 -7.18 -22.27
CA LEU A 36 14.86 -8.47 -21.90
C LEU A 36 16.38 -8.38 -22.11
N CYS A 37 17.06 -7.58 -21.29
CA CYS A 37 18.49 -7.42 -21.33
C CYS A 37 19.12 -8.70 -20.80
N THR A 38 19.76 -9.45 -21.68
CA THR A 38 20.75 -10.46 -21.31
C THR A 38 21.80 -9.79 -20.43
N SER A 39 21.90 -10.17 -19.16
CA SER A 39 22.98 -9.70 -18.31
C SER A 39 24.24 -10.46 -18.65
N ILE A 40 25.39 -9.80 -18.60
CA ILE A 40 26.68 -10.46 -18.74
C ILE A 40 27.14 -10.77 -17.32
N THR A 41 27.29 -12.06 -17.00
CA THR A 41 27.82 -12.53 -15.72
C THR A 41 29.30 -12.84 -15.86
N TYR A 42 30.08 -12.39 -14.89
CA TYR A 42 31.52 -12.63 -14.79
C TYR A 42 31.73 -13.60 -13.63
N ASP A 43 31.97 -14.87 -13.95
CA ASP A 43 32.32 -15.88 -12.97
C ASP A 43 33.82 -16.20 -13.08
N GLU A 44 34.39 -16.89 -12.08
CA GLU A 44 35.82 -17.24 -12.01
C GLU A 44 36.36 -18.01 -13.24
N LEU A 45 35.45 -18.62 -14.03
CA LEU A 45 35.78 -19.46 -15.18
C LEU A 45 35.53 -18.79 -16.55
N SER A 46 34.58 -17.86 -16.68
CA SER A 46 34.30 -17.20 -17.97
C SER A 46 33.27 -16.06 -17.88
N ILE A 47 33.27 -15.23 -18.92
CA ILE A 47 32.21 -14.25 -19.21
C ILE A 47 31.13 -14.95 -20.02
N HIS A 48 29.89 -14.96 -19.53
CA HIS A 48 28.78 -15.54 -20.28
C HIS A 48 27.50 -14.68 -20.19
N ALA A 49 26.67 -14.77 -21.21
CA ALA A 49 25.38 -14.10 -21.25
C ALA A 49 24.35 -14.94 -20.49
N LYS A 50 23.75 -14.36 -19.44
CA LYS A 50 22.65 -14.94 -18.69
C LYS A 50 21.34 -14.41 -19.26
N ALA A 51 20.58 -15.27 -19.92
CA ALA A 51 19.25 -14.94 -20.39
C ALA A 51 18.29 -14.78 -19.20
N PRO A 52 17.40 -13.78 -19.20
CA PRO A 52 16.38 -13.65 -18.18
C PRO A 52 15.43 -14.86 -18.22
N LYS A 53 15.10 -15.40 -17.03
CA LYS A 53 14.11 -16.47 -16.90
C LYS A 53 12.70 -15.89 -17.02
N ILE A 54 12.21 -15.81 -18.25
CA ILE A 54 10.91 -15.20 -18.61
C ILE A 54 9.77 -15.75 -17.73
N ALA A 55 9.75 -17.05 -17.45
CA ALA A 55 8.73 -17.67 -16.59
C ALA A 55 8.71 -17.10 -15.16
N GLN A 56 9.88 -16.79 -14.59
CA GLN A 56 9.98 -16.19 -13.25
C GLN A 56 9.52 -14.72 -13.28
N LEU A 57 9.99 -13.93 -14.26
CA LEU A 57 9.56 -12.54 -14.42
C LEU A 57 8.04 -12.40 -14.58
N VAL A 58 7.42 -13.32 -15.31
CA VAL A 58 5.96 -13.37 -15.46
C VAL A 58 5.28 -13.74 -14.13
N ALA A 59 5.82 -14.72 -13.39
CA ALA A 59 5.28 -15.13 -12.10
C ALA A 59 5.35 -13.99 -11.07
N ASP A 60 6.52 -13.34 -10.94
CA ASP A 60 6.74 -12.22 -10.01
C ASP A 60 5.82 -11.03 -10.33
N ASN A 61 5.59 -10.73 -11.61
CA ASN A 61 4.68 -9.66 -12.02
C ASN A 61 3.21 -9.98 -11.69
N VAL A 62 2.79 -11.24 -11.88
CA VAL A 62 1.45 -11.70 -11.51
C VAL A 62 1.26 -11.62 -9.99
N GLU A 63 2.27 -11.98 -9.22
CA GLU A 63 2.26 -11.87 -7.76
C GLU A 63 2.21 -10.41 -7.30
N ALA A 64 3.09 -9.55 -7.82
CA ALA A 64 3.10 -8.11 -7.53
C ALA A 64 1.73 -7.47 -7.81
N ARG A 65 1.12 -7.81 -8.95
CA ARG A 65 -0.22 -7.34 -9.30
C ARG A 65 -1.29 -7.86 -8.31
N SER A 66 -1.20 -9.11 -7.91
CA SER A 66 -2.10 -9.72 -6.91
C SER A 66 -1.99 -9.01 -5.56
N LEU A 67 -0.77 -8.63 -5.14
CA LEU A 67 -0.54 -7.86 -3.92
C LEU A 67 -1.15 -6.45 -3.99
N VAL A 68 -0.99 -5.76 -5.12
CA VAL A 68 -1.65 -4.46 -5.34
C VAL A 68 -3.17 -4.60 -5.34
N ASP A 69 -3.72 -5.65 -5.96
CA ASP A 69 -5.16 -5.93 -5.95
C ASP A 69 -5.70 -6.18 -4.54
N LYS A 70 -4.98 -6.95 -3.71
CA LYS A 70 -5.31 -7.12 -2.30
C LYS A 70 -5.23 -5.79 -1.54
N ARG A 71 -4.24 -4.95 -1.85
CA ARG A 71 -4.09 -3.61 -1.25
C ARG A 71 -5.29 -2.72 -1.60
N ILE A 72 -5.69 -2.66 -2.87
CA ILE A 72 -6.87 -1.92 -3.33
C ILE A 72 -8.13 -2.36 -2.57
N LYS A 73 -8.43 -3.67 -2.53
CA LYS A 73 -9.61 -4.20 -1.82
C LYS A 73 -9.66 -3.79 -0.35
N ARG A 74 -8.51 -3.77 0.33
CA ARG A 74 -8.43 -3.32 1.72
C ARG A 74 -8.75 -1.82 1.85
N TRP A 75 -8.20 -1.00 0.96
CA TRP A 75 -8.47 0.45 0.96
C TRP A 75 -9.91 0.79 0.55
N GLU A 76 -10.53 0.02 -0.35
CA GLU A 76 -11.95 0.13 -0.67
C GLU A 76 -12.83 -0.19 0.56
N TYR A 77 -12.45 -1.20 1.34
CA TYR A 77 -13.16 -1.51 2.58
C TYR A 77 -13.04 -0.38 3.60
N ARG A 78 -11.82 0.13 3.84
CA ARG A 78 -11.59 1.31 4.70
C ARG A 78 -12.41 2.51 4.24
N ARG A 79 -12.41 2.78 2.94
CA ARG A 79 -13.23 3.85 2.33
C ARG A 79 -14.70 3.69 2.68
N SER A 80 -15.25 2.50 2.47
CA SER A 80 -16.68 2.24 2.71
C SER A 80 -17.05 2.49 4.17
N GLN A 81 -16.23 2.05 5.12
CA GLN A 81 -16.48 2.29 6.54
C GLN A 81 -16.29 3.76 6.92
N PHE A 82 -15.23 4.40 6.41
CA PHE A 82 -14.99 5.82 6.67
C PHE A 82 -16.08 6.72 6.07
N GLU A 83 -16.61 6.41 4.89
CA GLU A 83 -17.75 7.12 4.31
C GLU A 83 -19.02 6.97 5.15
N ARG A 84 -19.25 5.79 5.76
CA ARG A 84 -20.35 5.58 6.71
C ARG A 84 -20.19 6.46 7.95
N PHE A 85 -19.00 6.50 8.53
CA PHE A 85 -18.69 7.41 9.64
C PHE A 85 -18.87 8.89 9.27
N LEU A 86 -18.36 9.30 8.11
CA LEU A 86 -18.59 10.67 7.63
C LEU A 86 -20.08 10.96 7.47
N SER A 87 -20.87 9.97 7.03
CA SER A 87 -22.32 10.09 6.87
C SER A 87 -23.06 10.28 8.20
N SER A 88 -22.57 9.69 9.30
CA SER A 88 -23.15 9.82 10.65
C SER A 88 -22.77 11.11 11.36
N LEU A 89 -21.68 11.78 10.95
CA LEU A 89 -21.31 13.09 11.48
C LEU A 89 -22.28 14.20 11.07
N ALA A 90 -22.44 15.20 11.94
CA ALA A 90 -23.22 16.39 11.63
C ALA A 90 -22.62 17.14 10.44
N LYS A 91 -23.46 17.80 9.63
CA LYS A 91 -23.02 18.51 8.41
C LYS A 91 -21.91 19.54 8.71
N ILE A 92 -22.00 20.24 9.83
CA ILE A 92 -21.02 21.23 10.29
C ILE A 92 -19.67 20.56 10.60
N GLU A 93 -19.69 19.44 11.33
CA GLU A 93 -18.48 18.66 11.67
C GLU A 93 -17.80 18.08 10.42
N ARG A 94 -18.60 17.61 9.46
CA ARG A 94 -18.11 17.10 8.17
C ARG A 94 -17.43 18.19 7.34
N GLU A 95 -18.03 19.38 7.28
CA GLU A 95 -17.43 20.53 6.58
C GLU A 95 -16.16 21.03 7.29
N SER A 96 -16.15 21.04 8.61
CA SER A 96 -14.98 21.32 9.45
C SER A 96 -13.82 20.37 9.16
N LEU A 97 -14.07 19.06 9.11
CA LEU A 97 -13.09 18.03 8.74
C LEU A 97 -12.50 18.26 7.35
N LYS A 98 -13.34 18.57 6.36
CA LYS A 98 -12.90 18.84 4.98
C LYS A 98 -12.06 20.12 4.86
N LYS A 99 -12.37 21.14 5.67
CA LYS A 99 -11.66 22.43 5.67
C LYS A 99 -10.40 22.43 6.55
N GLY A 100 -10.13 21.35 7.29
CA GLY A 100 -8.97 21.25 8.18
C GLY A 100 -9.13 22.00 9.50
N PHE A 101 -10.34 22.44 9.85
CA PHE A 101 -10.64 23.11 11.11
C PHE A 101 -11.41 22.15 12.01
N TRP A 102 -10.69 21.42 12.87
CA TRP A 102 -11.29 20.48 13.82
C TRP A 102 -11.17 20.96 15.26
N SER A 103 -12.25 20.80 16.03
CA SER A 103 -12.17 20.87 17.48
C SER A 103 -11.46 19.63 18.01
N GLN A 104 -10.82 19.73 19.18
CA GLN A 104 -10.09 18.61 19.78
C GLN A 104 -10.97 17.37 19.98
N ARG A 105 -12.23 17.59 20.39
CA ARG A 105 -13.24 16.53 20.52
C ARG A 105 -13.59 15.83 19.19
N LEU A 106 -13.59 16.57 18.08
CA LEU A 106 -13.83 15.98 16.76
C LEU A 106 -12.61 15.18 16.30
N HIS A 107 -11.41 15.67 16.60
CA HIS A 107 -10.17 14.98 16.26
C HIS A 107 -10.05 13.62 16.99
N GLU A 108 -10.30 13.59 18.30
CA GLU A 108 -10.30 12.35 19.10
C GLU A 108 -11.31 11.32 18.56
N LYS A 109 -12.56 11.74 18.32
CA LYS A 109 -13.60 10.86 17.74
C LYS A 109 -13.19 10.24 16.41
N VAL A 110 -12.51 11.01 15.56
CA VAL A 110 -12.10 10.53 14.24
C VAL A 110 -10.93 9.55 14.36
N LEU A 111 -10.00 9.78 15.30
CA LEU A 111 -8.92 8.84 15.56
C LEU A 111 -9.44 7.52 16.13
N ASP A 112 -10.40 7.58 17.05
CA ASP A 112 -11.06 6.39 17.60
C ASP A 112 -11.73 5.58 16.49
N GLU A 113 -12.48 6.23 15.61
CA GLU A 113 -13.12 5.56 14.46
C GLU A 113 -12.08 4.97 13.51
N ILE A 114 -10.99 5.69 13.20
CA ILE A 114 -9.94 5.13 12.34
C ILE A 114 -9.35 3.87 12.98
N HIS A 115 -9.15 3.87 14.29
CA HIS A 115 -8.66 2.70 15.01
C HIS A 115 -9.65 1.52 14.93
N GLU A 116 -10.96 1.77 15.07
CA GLU A 116 -12.00 0.75 14.87
C GLU A 116 -12.00 0.20 13.44
N ILE A 117 -11.88 1.07 12.43
CA ILE A 117 -11.82 0.67 11.02
C ILE A 117 -10.58 -0.19 10.74
N GLU A 118 -9.41 0.19 11.26
CA GLU A 118 -8.20 -0.61 11.10
C GLU A 118 -8.33 -1.97 11.77
N THR A 119 -8.89 -2.01 12.98
CA THR A 119 -9.17 -3.25 13.71
C THR A 119 -10.13 -4.14 12.93
N ALA A 120 -11.21 -3.58 12.38
CA ALA A 120 -12.17 -4.31 11.55
C ALA A 120 -11.53 -4.80 10.24
N THR A 121 -10.62 -4.02 9.67
CA THR A 121 -9.89 -4.39 8.45
C THR A 121 -8.92 -5.54 8.73
N ALA A 122 -8.21 -5.49 9.86
CA ALA A 122 -7.34 -6.54 10.36
C ALA A 122 -8.10 -7.88 10.51
N PHE A 123 -9.23 -7.87 11.22
CA PHE A 123 -10.08 -9.06 11.38
C PHE A 123 -10.60 -9.61 10.04
N LYS A 124 -11.06 -8.74 9.15
CA LYS A 124 -11.68 -9.16 7.89
C LYS A 124 -10.69 -9.76 6.89
N PHE A 125 -9.48 -9.24 6.83
CA PHE A 125 -8.48 -9.65 5.85
C PHE A 125 -7.37 -10.54 6.44
N GLY A 126 -7.47 -10.91 7.72
CA GLY A 126 -6.55 -11.85 8.38
C GLY A 126 -5.14 -11.28 8.57
N TYR A 127 -5.03 -9.99 8.87
CA TYR A 127 -3.76 -9.29 9.08
C TYR A 127 -3.73 -8.70 10.49
N GLU A 128 -2.62 -8.81 11.21
CA GLU A 128 -2.30 -7.85 12.27
C GLU A 128 -2.13 -6.46 11.63
N PRO A 129 -2.56 -5.37 12.32
CA PRO A 129 -2.41 -4.01 11.80
C PRO A 129 -0.95 -3.82 11.36
N PRO A 130 -0.68 -3.33 10.15
CA PRO A 130 0.69 -3.15 9.72
C PRO A 130 1.34 -2.15 10.68
N GLU A 131 2.37 -2.58 11.41
CA GLU A 131 3.39 -1.63 11.86
C GLU A 131 3.89 -0.95 10.58
N GLU A 132 3.50 0.30 10.37
CA GLU A 132 3.88 1.07 9.19
C GLU A 132 5.38 1.37 9.25
N ARG A 133 6.20 0.40 8.86
CA ARG A 133 7.59 0.61 8.46
C ARG A 133 8.01 -0.41 7.40
N ILE A 134 7.39 -0.32 6.23
CA ILE A 134 8.10 -0.66 5.00
C ILE A 134 7.80 0.44 3.98
N GLU A 135 8.37 1.62 4.23
CA GLU A 135 8.93 2.36 3.11
C GLU A 135 10.07 1.47 2.64
N LEU A 136 9.93 0.83 1.47
CA LEU A 136 11.08 0.22 0.80
C LEU A 136 12.05 1.38 0.57
N ALA A 137 13.04 1.49 1.45
CA ALA A 137 14.17 2.35 1.18
C ALA A 137 14.73 1.81 -0.13
N ASN A 138 14.92 2.63 -1.17
CA ASN A 138 15.41 2.21 -2.51
C ASN A 138 16.83 1.61 -2.47
N ASN A 139 17.03 0.59 -1.65
CA ASN A 139 18.25 -0.06 -1.23
C ASN A 139 17.91 -1.53 -1.01
N LEU A 140 18.20 -2.31 -2.04
CA LEU A 140 17.87 -3.73 -2.17
C LEU A 140 18.25 -4.57 -0.94
N TYR A 141 19.29 -4.19 -0.21
CA TYR A 141 19.76 -4.94 0.96
C TYR A 141 18.85 -4.78 2.17
N LEU A 142 18.30 -3.58 2.40
CA LEU A 142 17.34 -3.33 3.49
C LEU A 142 16.00 -4.03 3.23
N ASP A 143 15.59 -4.06 1.97
CA ASP A 143 14.35 -4.71 1.54
C ASP A 143 14.43 -6.25 1.66
N ILE A 144 15.61 -6.84 1.44
CA ILE A 144 15.85 -8.28 1.63
C ILE A 144 15.84 -8.66 3.12
N GLU A 145 16.40 -7.81 3.98
CA GLU A 145 16.45 -8.04 5.43
C GLU A 145 15.03 -8.03 6.05
N LEU A 146 14.18 -7.11 5.58
CA LEU A 146 12.75 -7.06 5.92
C LEU A 146 11.95 -8.29 5.46
N MET A 147 12.39 -8.99 4.41
CA MET A 147 11.76 -10.24 3.96
C MET A 147 12.30 -11.49 4.65
N ALA A 148 13.52 -11.43 5.22
CA ALA A 148 14.15 -12.55 5.89
C ALA A 148 13.69 -12.74 7.35
N GLU A 149 13.20 -11.70 8.02
CA GLU A 149 12.70 -11.77 9.41
C GLU A 149 11.27 -12.32 9.54
N VAL A 150 10.59 -12.67 8.44
CA VAL A 150 9.22 -13.23 8.44
C VAL A 150 9.21 -14.78 8.33
N LEU A 151 10.26 -15.45 8.83
CA LEU A 151 10.32 -16.93 8.90
C LEU A 151 10.21 -17.45 10.33
#